data_AF-A0A849PY88-F1
#
_entry.id   AF-A0A849PY88-F1
#
_cell.length_a   1.000
_cell.length_b   1.000
_cell.length_c   1.000
_cell.angle_alpha   90.00
_cell.angle_beta   90.00
_cell.angle_gamma   90.00
#
_symmetry.space_group_name_H-M   'P 1'
#
loop_
_entity.id
_entity.type
_entity.pdbx_description
1 polymer ?
#
loop_
_entity_poly.entity_id
_entity_poly.type
_entity_poly.pdbx_seq_one_letter_code
_entity_poly.pdbx_strand_id
1 'polypeptide(L)'
;MYDVDTKAYSGVNVAKIPSMNKDDLVANGNRLKNGTDEQIKAGLNLWKIALEKDQTDADLINKIAKYQQAINDEKGALKTYETGIEAIEQDGKGDKAALGNLYLGKAQLEIYSRENKDYEQAQKDIETSAKLRDEPIDQSLMIEIEDGMERQERRKNKA
;
A
#
# COMPACT_ATOMS: atom_id res chain seq x y z
N MET A 1 14.24 -21.83 -0.85
CA MET A 1 13.73 -22.51 0.35
C MET A 1 13.51 -21.41 1.38
N TYR A 2 12.26 -21.06 1.69
CA TYR A 2 11.98 -20.03 2.70
C TYR A 2 12.33 -20.62 4.07
N ASP A 3 13.28 -20.02 4.78
CA ASP A 3 13.56 -20.38 6.16
C ASP A 3 12.40 -19.82 6.99
N VAL A 4 11.42 -20.69 7.27
CA VAL A 4 10.21 -20.29 7.98
C VAL A 4 10.45 -20.53 9.47
N ASP A 5 10.70 -19.48 10.23
CA ASP A 5 10.61 -19.57 11.68
C ASP A 5 9.17 -19.91 12.06
N THR A 6 8.93 -21.18 12.36
CA THR A 6 7.59 -21.71 12.68
C THR A 6 6.93 -21.00 13.86
N LYS A 7 7.71 -20.32 14.73
CA LYS A 7 7.16 -19.53 15.84
C LYS A 7 6.46 -18.25 15.37
N ALA A 8 6.92 -17.68 14.25
CA ALA A 8 6.31 -16.50 13.63
C ALA A 8 4.89 -16.79 13.09
N TYR A 9 4.61 -18.05 12.75
CA TYR A 9 3.34 -18.51 12.20
C TYR A 9 2.48 -19.21 13.26
N SER A 10 2.54 -18.75 14.52
CA SER A 10 1.78 -19.35 15.62
C SER A 10 0.30 -19.54 15.27
N GLY A 11 -0.18 -20.79 15.33
CA GLY A 11 -1.55 -21.15 14.98
C GLY A 11 -1.86 -21.20 13.48
N VAL A 12 -0.85 -21.12 12.62
CA VAL A 12 -0.93 -21.29 11.16
C VAL A 12 -0.13 -22.53 10.76
N ASN A 13 -0.74 -23.42 9.97
CA ASN A 13 -0.05 -24.59 9.43
C ASN A 13 0.82 -24.17 8.23
N VAL A 14 2.09 -23.89 8.48
CA VAL A 14 3.06 -23.43 7.47
C VAL A 14 3.12 -24.37 6.26
N ALA A 15 3.05 -25.69 6.48
CA ALA A 15 3.11 -26.68 5.41
C ALA A 15 1.91 -26.60 4.44
N LYS A 16 0.79 -25.99 4.87
CA LYS A 16 -0.41 -25.81 4.04
C LYS A 16 -0.44 -24.47 3.32
N ILE A 17 0.43 -23.50 3.63
CA ILE A 17 0.43 -22.17 2.99
C ILE A 17 0.41 -22.26 1.45
N PRO A 18 1.21 -23.12 0.78
CA PRO A 18 1.18 -23.21 -0.68
C PRO A 18 -0.18 -23.60 -1.27
N SER A 19 -0.97 -24.39 -0.54
CA SER A 19 -2.28 -24.88 -0.97
C SER A 19 -3.48 -24.14 -0.37
N MET A 20 -3.24 -23.17 0.52
CA MET A 20 -4.32 -22.32 1.05
C MET A 20 -4.94 -21.49 -0.07
N ASN A 21 -6.26 -21.28 0.00
CA ASN A 21 -6.95 -20.30 -0.83
C ASN A 21 -6.64 -18.87 -0.33
N LYS A 22 -7.05 -17.88 -1.11
CA LYS A 22 -6.85 -16.45 -0.81
C LYS A 22 -7.46 -16.07 0.55
N ASP A 23 -8.70 -16.47 0.81
CA ASP A 23 -9.43 -16.09 2.03
C ASP A 23 -8.78 -16.65 3.30
N ASP A 24 -8.30 -17.90 3.25
CA ASP A 24 -7.57 -18.54 4.35
C ASP A 24 -6.25 -17.82 4.63
N LEU A 25 -5.54 -17.38 3.59
CA LEU A 25 -4.31 -16.59 3.75
C LEU A 25 -4.62 -15.22 4.36
N VAL A 26 -5.68 -14.54 3.90
CA VAL A 26 -6.11 -13.25 4.46
C VAL A 26 -6.51 -13.39 5.93
N ALA A 27 -7.27 -14.44 6.26
CA ALA A 27 -7.69 -14.74 7.62
C ALA A 27 -6.50 -15.04 8.53
N ASN A 28 -5.54 -15.85 8.08
CA ASN A 28 -4.34 -16.12 8.86
C ASN A 28 -3.46 -14.87 9.01
N GLY A 29 -3.33 -14.03 7.98
CA GLY A 29 -2.64 -12.75 8.10
C GLY A 29 -3.30 -11.80 9.11
N ASN A 30 -4.64 -11.76 9.14
CA ASN A 30 -5.41 -11.01 10.13
C ASN A 30 -5.17 -11.47 11.58
N ARG A 31 -4.86 -12.75 11.79
CA ARG A 31 -4.58 -13.30 13.14
C ARG A 31 -3.22 -12.87 13.67
N LEU A 32 -2.25 -12.65 12.78
CA LEU A 32 -0.87 -12.36 13.16
C LEU A 32 -0.53 -10.86 13.20
N LYS A 33 -1.39 -10.00 12.63
CA LYS A 33 -1.14 -8.54 12.49
C LYS A 33 -0.99 -7.74 13.80
N ASN A 34 -1.30 -8.32 14.95
CA ASN A 34 -1.16 -7.67 16.26
C ASN A 34 -0.22 -8.46 17.19
N GLY A 35 0.58 -9.36 16.62
CA GLY A 35 1.49 -10.25 17.34
C GLY A 35 2.87 -9.62 17.62
N THR A 36 3.88 -10.47 17.86
CA THR A 36 5.29 -10.05 17.90
C THR A 36 5.75 -9.53 16.54
N ASP A 37 6.90 -8.86 16.47
CA ASP A 37 7.47 -8.37 15.20
C ASP A 37 7.59 -9.48 14.13
N GLU A 38 7.94 -10.70 14.55
CA GLU A 38 8.00 -11.86 13.66
C GLU A 38 6.60 -12.27 13.18
N GLN A 39 5.61 -12.26 14.06
CA GLN A 39 4.22 -12.56 13.70
C GLN A 39 3.64 -11.50 12.76
N ILE A 40 3.94 -10.23 13.02
CA ILE A 40 3.57 -9.10 12.16
C ILE A 40 4.14 -9.30 10.75
N LYS A 41 5.42 -9.66 10.63
CA LYS A 41 6.07 -9.97 9.34
C LYS A 41 5.44 -11.19 8.66
N ALA A 42 5.14 -12.25 9.42
CA ALA A 42 4.46 -13.44 8.91
C ALA A 42 3.05 -13.10 8.40
N GLY A 43 2.30 -12.28 9.13
CA GLY A 43 0.96 -11.83 8.74
C GLY A 43 0.98 -11.02 7.44
N LEU A 44 1.95 -10.11 7.32
CA LEU A 44 2.19 -9.35 6.09
C LEU A 44 2.54 -10.27 4.91
N ASN A 45 3.39 -11.28 5.13
CA ASN A 45 3.73 -12.26 4.09
C ASN A 45 2.51 -13.06 3.63
N LEU A 46 1.63 -13.47 4.54
CA LEU A 46 0.40 -14.17 4.18
C LEU A 46 -0.51 -13.30 3.30
N TRP A 47 -0.64 -12.01 3.61
CA TRP A 47 -1.39 -11.09 2.74
C TRP A 47 -0.74 -10.91 1.37
N LYS A 48 0.60 -10.86 1.29
CA LYS A 48 1.31 -10.80 0.00
C LYS A 48 1.07 -12.06 -0.84
N ILE A 49 1.13 -13.25 -0.23
CA ILE A 49 0.81 -14.52 -0.92
C ILE A 49 -0.67 -14.55 -1.34
N ALA A 50 -1.58 -13.97 -0.55
CA ALA A 50 -2.98 -13.84 -0.93
C ALA A 50 -3.15 -12.93 -2.16
N LEU A 51 -2.41 -11.82 -2.21
CA LEU A 51 -2.40 -10.89 -3.34
C LEU A 51 -1.81 -11.52 -4.60
N GLU A 52 -0.83 -12.43 -4.48
CA GLU A 52 -0.32 -13.19 -5.63
C GLU A 52 -1.39 -14.08 -6.28
N LYS A 53 -2.44 -14.48 -5.54
CA LYS A 53 -3.56 -15.27 -6.08
C LYS A 53 -4.61 -14.42 -6.78
N ASP A 54 -4.64 -13.13 -6.50
CA ASP A 54 -5.52 -12.15 -7.12
C ASP A 54 -4.87 -10.77 -7.00
N GLN A 55 -4.07 -10.43 -8.01
CA GLN A 55 -3.25 -9.22 -8.03
C GLN A 55 -4.08 -7.94 -8.20
N THR A 56 -5.38 -8.08 -8.50
CA THR A 56 -6.30 -6.97 -8.74
C THR A 56 -7.16 -6.61 -7.53
N ASP A 57 -6.93 -7.27 -6.38
CA ASP A 57 -7.63 -6.98 -5.13
C ASP A 57 -7.19 -5.64 -4.52
N ALA A 58 -7.86 -4.57 -4.93
CA ALA A 58 -7.62 -3.21 -4.46
C ALA A 58 -7.76 -3.05 -2.93
N ASP A 59 -8.70 -3.77 -2.31
CA ASP A 59 -8.89 -3.71 -0.85
C ASP A 59 -7.69 -4.33 -0.13
N LEU A 60 -7.18 -5.45 -0.63
CA LEU A 60 -5.99 -6.10 -0.09
C LEU A 60 -4.72 -5.26 -0.31
N ILE A 61 -4.57 -4.64 -1.49
CA ILE A 61 -3.46 -3.70 -1.78
C ILE A 61 -3.46 -2.56 -0.76
N ASN A 62 -4.61 -1.87 -0.60
CA ASN A 62 -4.75 -0.75 0.33
C ASN A 62 -4.46 -1.17 1.77
N LYS A 63 -4.96 -2.35 2.17
CA LYS A 63 -4.72 -2.91 3.50
C LYS A 63 -3.25 -3.22 3.77
N ILE A 64 -2.56 -3.85 2.81
CA ILE A 64 -1.13 -4.14 2.92
C ILE A 64 -0.33 -2.85 3.04
N ALA A 65 -0.58 -1.87 2.16
CA ALA A 65 0.14 -0.60 2.16
C ALA A 65 -0.07 0.21 3.44
N LYS A 66 -1.31 0.36 3.91
CA LYS A 66 -1.62 1.03 5.19
C LYS A 66 -0.98 0.33 6.38
N TYR A 67 -0.95 -0.99 6.37
CA TYR A 67 -0.31 -1.74 7.43
C TYR A 67 1.21 -1.59 7.42
N GLN A 68 1.84 -1.61 6.24
CA GLN A 68 3.26 -1.31 6.08
C GLN A 68 3.59 0.10 6.58
N GLN A 69 2.76 1.10 6.26
CA GLN A 69 2.90 2.44 6.81
C GLN A 69 2.81 2.46 8.34
N ALA A 70 1.86 1.73 8.94
CA ALA A 70 1.70 1.66 10.40
C ALA A 70 2.90 1.03 11.12
N ILE A 71 3.66 0.16 10.44
CA ILE A 71 4.91 -0.43 10.97
C ILE A 71 6.17 0.31 10.50
N ASN A 72 6.02 1.54 9.98
CA ASN A 72 7.10 2.39 9.44
C ASN A 72 7.85 1.81 8.22
N ASP A 73 7.25 0.86 7.49
CA ASP A 73 7.73 0.36 6.19
C ASP A 73 7.17 1.24 5.06
N GLU A 74 7.56 2.53 5.04
CA GLU A 74 7.05 3.50 4.06
C GLU A 74 7.44 3.10 2.61
N LYS A 75 8.68 2.64 2.39
CA LYS A 75 9.14 2.12 1.08
C LYS A 75 8.33 0.92 0.61
N GLY A 76 8.07 -0.02 1.53
CA GLY A 76 7.25 -1.19 1.20
C GLY A 76 5.81 -0.81 0.89
N ALA A 77 5.23 0.17 1.60
CA ALA A 77 3.89 0.68 1.33
C ALA A 77 3.79 1.30 -0.07
N LEU A 78 4.77 2.13 -0.47
CA LEU A 78 4.81 2.74 -1.79
C LEU A 78 4.87 1.67 -2.88
N LYS A 79 5.79 0.71 -2.75
CA LYS A 79 5.93 -0.40 -3.69
C LYS A 79 4.65 -1.24 -3.83
N THR A 80 3.94 -1.46 -2.73
CA THR A 80 2.65 -2.15 -2.76
C THR A 80 1.61 -1.38 -3.57
N TYR A 81 1.52 -0.05 -3.39
CA TYR A 81 0.63 0.77 -4.23
C TYR A 81 1.05 0.73 -5.70
N GLU A 82 2.32 0.95 -6.02
CA GLU A 82 2.81 0.99 -7.40
C GLU A 82 2.51 -0.31 -8.15
N THR A 83 2.88 -1.45 -7.57
CA THR A 83 2.68 -2.77 -8.19
C THR A 83 1.20 -3.16 -8.27
N GLY A 84 0.40 -2.81 -7.27
CA GLY A 84 -1.05 -3.08 -7.27
C GLY A 84 -1.80 -2.24 -8.30
N ILE A 85 -1.47 -0.95 -8.40
CA ILE A 85 -2.02 -0.03 -9.42
C ILE A 85 -1.66 -0.55 -10.81
N GLU A 86 -0.38 -0.87 -11.07
CA GLU A 86 0.06 -1.39 -12.36
C GLU A 86 -0.70 -2.68 -12.74
N ALA A 87 -0.89 -3.61 -11.79
CA ALA A 87 -1.63 -4.84 -12.04
C ALA A 87 -3.10 -4.59 -12.41
N ILE A 88 -3.77 -3.67 -11.71
CA ILE A 88 -5.17 -3.31 -11.98
C ILE A 88 -5.32 -2.61 -13.33
N GLU A 89 -4.40 -1.70 -13.66
CA GLU A 89 -4.38 -1.02 -14.96
C GLU A 89 -4.17 -2.00 -16.11
N GLN A 90 -3.26 -2.98 -15.96
CA GLN A 90 -2.97 -3.99 -16.97
C GLN A 90 -4.13 -4.99 -17.19
N ASP A 91 -4.85 -5.37 -16.15
CA ASP A 91 -6.02 -6.26 -16.28
C ASP A 91 -7.18 -5.57 -17.03
N GLY A 92 -7.28 -4.23 -16.93
CA GLY A 92 -8.22 -3.41 -17.68
C GLY A 92 -9.70 -3.59 -17.31
N LYS A 93 -10.01 -4.45 -16.31
CA LYS A 93 -11.38 -4.71 -15.81
C LYS A 93 -11.61 -4.21 -14.39
N GLY A 94 -10.61 -3.55 -13.80
CA GLY A 94 -10.69 -3.03 -12.44
C GLY A 94 -11.80 -2.00 -12.23
N ASP A 95 -12.38 -2.00 -11.04
CA ASP A 95 -13.25 -0.92 -10.59
C ASP A 95 -12.44 0.39 -10.55
N LYS A 96 -12.85 1.36 -11.39
CA LYS A 96 -12.20 2.66 -11.48
C LYS A 96 -12.21 3.40 -10.16
N ALA A 97 -13.28 3.30 -9.37
CA ALA A 97 -13.35 3.95 -8.06
C ALA A 97 -12.34 3.31 -7.10
N ALA A 98 -12.20 1.98 -7.14
CA ALA A 98 -11.21 1.26 -6.33
C ALA A 98 -9.77 1.63 -6.75
N LEU A 99 -9.48 1.70 -8.05
CA LEU A 99 -8.19 2.17 -8.56
C LEU A 99 -7.91 3.62 -8.14
N GLY A 100 -8.90 4.50 -8.25
CA GLY A 100 -8.77 5.88 -7.79
C GLY A 100 -8.52 5.98 -6.29
N ASN A 101 -9.09 5.10 -5.47
CA ASN A 101 -8.79 5.05 -4.03
C ASN A 101 -7.34 4.63 -3.75
N LEU A 102 -6.74 3.78 -4.60
CA LEU A 102 -5.32 3.43 -4.49
C LEU A 102 -4.41 4.61 -4.82
N TYR A 103 -4.72 5.35 -5.88
CA TYR A 103 -4.00 6.59 -6.22
C TYR A 103 -4.09 7.62 -5.08
N LEU A 104 -5.26 7.78 -4.46
CA LEU A 104 -5.39 8.68 -3.30
C LEU A 104 -4.52 8.21 -2.13
N GLY A 105 -4.52 6.91 -1.83
CA GLY A 105 -3.68 6.34 -0.77
C GLY A 105 -2.18 6.50 -1.04
N LYS A 106 -1.75 6.35 -2.30
CA LYS A 106 -0.37 6.57 -2.74
C LYS A 106 0.03 8.04 -2.61
N ALA A 107 -0.81 8.97 -3.08
CA ALA A 107 -0.55 10.40 -2.94
C ALA A 107 -0.42 10.83 -1.47
N GLN A 108 -1.30 10.36 -0.60
CA GLN A 108 -1.21 10.63 0.84
C GLN A 108 0.11 10.11 1.44
N LEU A 109 0.57 8.93 1.01
CA LEU A 109 1.87 8.41 1.43
C LEU A 109 3.00 9.34 0.94
N GLU A 110 2.98 9.79 -0.30
CA GLU A 110 4.01 10.69 -0.87
C GLU A 110 4.03 12.09 -0.20
N ILE A 111 2.89 12.60 0.26
CA ILE A 111 2.81 13.87 1.00
C ILE A 111 3.46 13.74 2.39
N TYR A 112 3.10 12.68 3.13
CA TYR A 112 3.41 12.56 4.54
C TYR A 112 4.64 11.71 4.86
N SER A 113 5.09 10.88 3.94
CA SER A 113 6.28 10.04 4.10
C SER A 113 7.53 10.90 4.32
N ARG A 114 8.44 10.40 5.15
CA ARG A 114 9.77 10.99 5.31
C ARG A 114 10.72 10.51 4.22
N GLU A 115 10.55 9.28 3.77
CA GLU A 115 11.46 8.62 2.83
C GLU A 115 11.05 8.75 1.36
N ASN A 116 9.75 8.85 1.09
CA ASN A 116 9.16 8.84 -0.25
C ASN A 116 8.53 10.19 -0.61
N LYS A 117 9.01 11.28 -0.01
CA LYS A 117 8.39 12.59 -0.16
C LYS A 117 8.51 13.11 -1.58
N ASP A 118 7.41 13.09 -2.32
CA ASP A 118 7.34 13.58 -3.70
C ASP A 118 6.01 14.32 -3.94
N TYR A 119 6.06 15.65 -3.80
CA TYR A 119 4.87 16.49 -3.97
C TYR A 119 4.42 16.60 -5.44
N GLU A 120 5.35 16.50 -6.39
CA GLU A 120 5.01 16.55 -7.83
C GLU A 120 4.28 15.28 -8.26
N GLN A 121 4.72 14.13 -7.77
CA GLN A 121 4.02 12.87 -8.01
C GLN A 121 2.69 12.81 -7.27
N ALA A 122 2.64 13.25 -6.01
CA ALA A 122 1.41 13.29 -5.23
C ALA A 122 0.31 14.12 -5.89
N GLN A 123 0.67 15.23 -6.53
CA GLN A 123 -0.27 16.05 -7.29
C GLN A 123 -0.90 15.24 -8.44
N LYS A 124 -0.08 14.58 -9.25
CA LYS A 124 -0.56 13.77 -10.39
C LYS A 124 -1.46 12.64 -9.93
N ASP A 125 -1.11 12.01 -8.81
CA ASP A 125 -1.86 10.90 -8.24
C ASP A 125 -3.23 11.38 -7.69
N ILE A 126 -3.31 12.56 -7.07
CA ILE A 126 -4.60 13.17 -6.65
C ILE A 126 -5.48 13.50 -7.85
N GLU A 127 -4.92 14.14 -8.88
CA GLU A 127 -5.66 14.49 -10.10
C GLU A 127 -6.20 13.22 -10.79
N THR A 128 -5.37 12.18 -10.86
CA THR A 128 -5.74 10.87 -11.40
C THR A 128 -6.84 10.20 -10.57
N SER A 129 -6.71 10.23 -9.24
CA SER A 129 -7.71 9.70 -8.31
C SER A 129 -9.07 10.36 -8.50
N ALA A 130 -9.12 11.70 -8.51
CA ALA A 130 -10.33 12.48 -8.69
C ALA A 130 -11.04 12.14 -10.01
N LYS A 131 -10.27 12.04 -11.10
CA LYS A 131 -10.77 11.64 -12.42
C LYS A 131 -11.36 10.22 -12.43
N LEU A 132 -10.70 9.27 -11.77
CA LEU A 132 -11.13 7.88 -11.73
C LEU A 132 -12.38 7.67 -10.87
N ARG A 133 -12.53 8.48 -9.81
CA ARG A 133 -13.66 8.41 -8.86
C ARG A 133 -14.85 9.28 -9.27
N ASP A 134 -14.68 10.12 -10.31
CA ASP A 134 -15.66 11.15 -10.70
C ASP A 134 -16.01 12.08 -9.51
N GLU A 135 -14.97 12.51 -8.79
CA GLU A 135 -15.06 13.34 -7.61
C GLU A 135 -14.25 14.63 -7.78
N PRO A 136 -14.61 15.73 -7.08
CA PRO A 136 -13.78 16.92 -7.06
C PRO A 136 -12.42 16.63 -6.41
N ILE A 137 -11.39 17.34 -6.89
CA ILE A 137 -10.05 17.30 -6.29
C ILE A 137 -10.11 17.77 -4.84
N ASP A 138 -9.50 17.00 -3.93
CA ASP A 138 -9.36 17.36 -2.52
C ASP A 138 -8.43 18.56 -2.38
N GLN A 139 -9.03 19.75 -2.22
CA GLN A 139 -8.32 21.01 -2.10
C GLN A 139 -7.42 21.07 -0.86
N SER A 140 -7.72 20.32 0.20
CA SER A 140 -6.89 20.33 1.40
C SER A 140 -5.55 19.66 1.16
N LEU A 141 -5.53 18.57 0.37
CA LEU A 141 -4.29 17.91 -0.03
C LEU A 141 -3.50 18.74 -1.05
N MET A 142 -4.19 19.44 -1.95
CA MET A 142 -3.54 20.34 -2.92
C MET A 142 -2.79 21.47 -2.22
N ILE A 143 -3.39 22.10 -1.20
CA ILE A 143 -2.72 23.14 -0.40
C ILE A 143 -1.47 22.58 0.30
N GLU A 144 -1.54 21.37 0.87
CA GLU A 144 -0.37 20.74 1.52
C GLU A 144 0.77 20.46 0.54
N ILE A 145 0.42 20.07 -0.70
CA ILE A 145 1.37 19.88 -1.80
C ILE A 145 2.04 21.21 -2.17
N GLU A 146 1.27 22.26 -2.41
CA GLU A 146 1.77 23.59 -2.78
C GLU A 146 2.72 24.14 -1.71
N ASP A 147 2.28 24.13 -0.45
CA ASP A 147 3.11 24.50 0.71
C ASP A 147 4.37 23.62 0.80
N GLY A 148 4.22 22.33 0.52
CA GLY A 148 5.28 21.34 0.45
C GLY A 148 6.38 21.72 -0.54
N MET A 149 5.99 22.00 -1.78
CA MET A 149 6.87 22.38 -2.88
C MET A 149 7.58 23.71 -2.58
N GLU A 150 6.87 24.72 -2.11
CA GLU A 150 7.46 26.01 -1.73
C GLU A 150 8.51 25.86 -0.61
N ARG A 151 8.26 24.99 0.37
CA ARG A 151 9.22 24.70 1.45
C ARG A 151 10.48 24.02 0.90
N GLN A 152 10.34 23.12 -0.07
CA GLN A 152 11.49 22.46 -0.72
C GLN A 152 12.30 23.45 -1.57
N GLU A 153 11.64 24.30 -2.34
CA GLU A 153 12.31 25.32 -3.16
C GLU A 153 13.08 26.33 -2.30
N ARG A 154 12.46 26.82 -1.21
CA ARG A 154 13.14 27.71 -0.25
C ARG A 154 14.36 27.08 0.41
N ARG A 155 14.37 25.76 0.61
CA ARG A 155 15.54 25.05 1.15
C ARG A 155 16.65 24.94 0.11
N LYS A 156 16.31 24.65 -1.15
CA LYS A 156 17.28 24.60 -2.26
C LYS A 156 17.97 25.94 -2.46
N ASN A 157 17.23 27.06 -2.38
CA ASN A 157 17.77 28.41 -2.57
C ASN A 157 18.60 28.93 -1.38
N LYS A 158 18.67 28.20 -0.27
CA LYS A 158 19.44 28.56 0.93
C LYS A 158 20.69 27.70 1.14
N ALA A 159 20.88 26.65 0.35
CA ALA A 159 22.03 25.74 0.38
C ALA A 159 23.05 26.16 -0.68
#